data_AF-A0A2E9QQ72-F1
#
_entry.id   AF-A0A2E9QQ72-F1
#
_cell.length_a   1.000
_cell.length_b   1.000
_cell.length_c   1.000
_cell.angle_alpha   90.00
_cell.angle_beta   90.00
_cell.angle_gamma   90.00
#
_symmetry.space_group_name_H-M   'P 1'
#
loop_
_entity.id
_entity.type
_entity.pdbx_description
1 polymer ?
#
loop_
_entity_poly.entity_id
_entity_poly.type
_entity_poly.pdbx_seq_one_letter_code
_entity_poly.pdbx_strand_id
1 'polypeptide(L)'
;MAARAKMISRICLVLLLGIVVGWGCDSKPTKGIFRLKVKVANMEGQGIADAKIMVNGESVGSTDETGAYLGSIKGSVNAKVKITISKGVSKTTTTQRLKAKKIKGRWRTVDVIVDTTIDAASSAPPVAAAEPVNVDAGEPKTDVVDPPVRRRVVERRRAPVYRRRYVPRRRYVPRRRYVPRRRYVPRRRRVIVRRYVPRRRIVVRRFVPRRRKVAMVRRIVPPPVRRVIERRLPPPPRIDRRPPPPRVSAKKVLKLKPKCLRRYRRRRSRVVLLTATAGTTLRLKGDHCNVSLAKLRAGQVIEIKLPVGPFHRINATKGSLTQNKVFQVSSGSRPKKIHISMGSSGCNIATIMKDIQRGRSVSSSKLSCLTKINYGQPKHLDAHLSAAGYYCKKKRYPQGKMLLKKLTRYPKYKFRPYSAMKLGVYLGRCKDYRNALQMLRKVTRMTMRFSSRDRYRNTKALYRALAQLYEQSFYRTKNALDLTRAVKAQQRLVDIVRSSDRREKSRARKELKRYKKLAKEKGALETE
;
A
#
# COMPACT_ATOMS: atom_id res chain seq x y z
N MET A 1 11.23 13.13 74.86
CA MET A 1 11.48 12.60 73.49
C MET A 1 10.48 13.08 72.42
N ALA A 2 9.24 13.47 72.76
CA ALA A 2 8.25 13.93 71.78
C ALA A 2 8.59 15.28 71.08
N ALA A 3 9.36 16.16 71.72
CA ALA A 3 9.75 17.45 71.15
C ALA A 3 10.80 17.33 70.02
N ARG A 4 11.71 16.34 70.08
CA ARG A 4 12.75 16.12 69.06
C ARG A 4 12.17 15.55 67.75
N ALA A 5 11.05 14.82 67.81
CA ALA A 5 10.39 14.28 66.61
C ALA A 5 9.71 15.35 65.74
N LYS A 6 9.19 16.43 66.35
CA LYS A 6 8.54 17.53 65.61
C LYS A 6 9.55 18.41 64.87
N MET A 7 10.77 18.55 65.38
CA MET A 7 11.82 19.36 64.74
C MET A 7 12.40 18.67 63.49
N ILE A 8 12.60 17.36 63.53
CA ILE A 8 13.10 16.58 62.37
C ILE A 8 12.07 16.55 61.23
N SER A 9 10.77 16.50 61.55
CA SER A 9 9.69 16.54 60.54
C SER A 9 9.64 17.88 59.79
N ARG A 10 9.84 19.01 60.46
CA ARG A 10 9.85 20.34 59.83
C ARG A 10 11.09 20.53 58.94
N ILE A 11 12.25 20.04 59.35
CA ILE A 11 13.49 20.12 58.54
C ILE A 11 13.38 19.21 57.29
N CYS A 12 12.83 18.00 57.41
CA CYS A 12 12.58 17.13 56.26
C CYS A 12 11.56 17.72 55.27
N LEU A 13 10.53 18.43 55.75
CA LEU A 13 9.53 19.06 54.86
C LEU A 13 10.14 20.22 54.07
N VAL A 14 11.00 21.03 54.68
CA VAL A 14 11.70 22.15 54.02
C VAL A 14 12.74 21.64 53.01
N LEU A 15 13.48 20.57 53.33
CA LEU A 15 14.41 19.92 52.37
C LEU A 15 13.69 19.23 51.21
N LEU A 16 12.51 18.63 51.44
CA LEU A 16 11.70 18.03 50.36
C LEU A 16 11.05 19.11 49.47
N LEU A 17 10.66 20.26 50.01
CA LEU A 17 10.14 21.38 49.23
C LEU A 17 11.25 22.08 48.42
N GLY A 18 12.48 22.18 48.93
CA GLY A 18 13.63 22.72 48.20
C GLY A 18 14.05 21.91 46.97
N ILE A 19 13.83 20.59 46.97
CA ILE A 19 14.21 19.70 45.85
C ILE A 19 13.19 19.74 44.69
N VAL A 20 11.95 20.21 44.92
CA VAL A 20 10.88 20.23 43.89
C VAL A 20 10.99 21.46 42.96
N VAL A 21 11.67 22.54 43.37
CA VAL A 21 11.77 23.79 42.58
C VAL A 21 12.94 23.76 41.57
N GLY A 22 13.82 22.75 41.64
CA GLY A 22 14.94 22.56 40.72
C GLY A 22 14.60 21.80 39.43
N TRP A 23 13.32 21.52 39.13
CA TRP A 23 12.93 21.00 37.81
C TRP A 23 12.92 22.15 36.81
N GLY A 24 14.13 22.58 36.44
CA GLY A 24 14.38 23.56 35.41
C GLY A 24 13.50 23.26 34.21
N CYS A 25 12.52 24.12 33.96
CA CYS A 25 11.66 24.02 32.81
C CYS A 25 12.57 24.02 31.58
N ASP A 26 12.71 22.86 30.92
CA ASP A 26 13.39 22.72 29.62
C ASP A 26 12.69 23.61 28.59
N SER A 27 13.00 24.91 28.63
CA SER A 27 12.45 25.90 27.74
C SER A 27 12.77 25.46 26.32
N LYS A 28 11.77 25.56 25.43
CA LYS A 28 11.96 25.22 24.03
C LYS A 28 13.07 26.11 23.47
N PRO A 29 14.09 25.56 22.78
CA PRO A 29 15.10 26.38 22.16
C PRO A 29 14.42 27.35 21.18
N THR A 30 14.68 28.64 21.31
CA THR A 30 14.10 29.68 20.46
C THR A 30 14.83 29.75 19.11
N LYS A 31 16.13 29.42 19.07
CA LYS A 31 16.98 29.36 17.88
C LYS A 31 17.69 28.01 17.77
N GLY A 32 17.97 27.56 16.55
CA GLY A 32 18.70 26.31 16.32
C GLY A 32 19.23 26.16 14.89
N ILE A 33 20.08 25.15 14.70
CA ILE A 33 20.58 24.73 13.39
C ILE A 33 19.70 23.59 12.88
N PHE A 34 19.07 23.77 11.73
CA PHE A 34 18.19 22.81 11.09
C PHE A 34 18.89 22.20 9.90
N ARG A 35 18.97 20.87 9.83
CA ARG A 35 19.53 20.19 8.66
C ARG A 35 18.55 20.30 7.49
N LEU A 36 19.00 20.83 6.37
CA LEU A 36 18.25 20.94 5.13
C LEU A 36 18.63 19.77 4.21
N LYS A 37 17.64 18.99 3.79
CA LYS A 37 17.78 17.90 2.82
C LYS A 37 16.89 18.19 1.63
N VAL A 38 17.48 18.47 0.48
CA VAL A 38 16.75 18.72 -0.76
C VAL A 38 17.00 17.57 -1.72
N LYS A 39 15.95 17.08 -2.38
CA LYS A 39 16.04 16.16 -3.50
C LYS A 39 15.26 16.71 -4.68
N VAL A 40 15.96 16.87 -5.79
CA VAL A 40 15.44 17.39 -7.05
C VAL A 40 15.50 16.29 -8.07
N ALA A 41 14.36 15.94 -8.64
CA ALA A 41 14.27 14.94 -9.70
C ALA A 41 13.46 15.44 -10.89
N ASN A 42 13.69 14.89 -12.07
CA ASN A 42 12.80 15.09 -13.22
C ASN A 42 11.51 14.26 -13.07
N MET A 43 10.58 14.36 -14.03
CA MET A 43 9.35 13.55 -14.03
C MET A 43 9.60 12.03 -14.08
N GLU A 44 10.77 11.61 -14.55
CA GLU A 44 11.19 10.20 -14.63
C GLU A 44 11.83 9.70 -13.33
N GLY A 45 12.08 10.59 -12.37
CA GLY A 45 12.69 10.27 -11.08
C GLY A 45 14.23 10.21 -11.11
N GLN A 46 14.86 10.67 -12.19
CA GLN A 46 16.32 10.87 -12.26
C GLN A 46 16.69 12.18 -11.55
N GLY A 47 17.80 12.17 -10.81
CA GLY A 47 18.30 13.35 -10.09
C GLY A 47 18.74 14.46 -11.04
N ILE A 48 18.53 15.72 -10.66
CA ILE A 48 18.98 16.88 -11.44
C ILE A 48 20.19 17.51 -10.74
N ALA A 49 21.36 17.40 -11.36
CA ALA A 49 22.62 18.00 -10.87
C ALA A 49 22.61 19.54 -10.98
N ASP A 50 23.43 20.21 -10.17
CA ASP A 50 23.67 21.66 -10.11
C ASP A 50 22.41 22.55 -10.10
N ALA A 51 21.33 22.08 -9.48
CA ALA A 51 20.20 22.94 -9.19
C ALA A 51 20.56 23.88 -8.04
N LYS A 52 20.50 25.19 -8.26
CA LYS A 52 20.83 26.21 -7.26
C LYS A 52 19.73 26.26 -6.20
N ILE A 53 20.14 26.17 -4.93
CA ILE A 53 19.26 26.17 -3.77
C ILE A 53 19.43 27.47 -3.01
N MET A 54 18.33 28.22 -2.92
CA MET A 54 18.25 29.48 -2.20
C MET A 54 17.33 29.36 -1.00
N VAL A 55 17.71 29.94 0.12
CA VAL A 55 16.93 29.99 1.36
C VAL A 55 16.72 31.45 1.72
N ASN A 56 15.47 31.89 1.75
CA ASN A 56 15.08 33.29 1.95
C ASN A 56 15.73 34.28 0.97
N GLY A 57 16.16 33.81 -0.21
CA GLY A 57 16.82 34.63 -1.23
C GLY A 57 18.34 34.47 -1.27
N GLU A 58 18.96 33.95 -0.20
CA GLU A 58 20.40 33.71 -0.15
C GLU A 58 20.75 32.34 -0.74
N SER A 59 21.83 32.27 -1.54
CA SER A 59 22.31 31.02 -2.12
C SER A 59 23.05 30.19 -1.07
N VAL A 60 22.57 28.97 -0.80
CA VAL A 60 23.16 28.09 0.22
C VAL A 60 23.96 26.93 -0.39
N GLY A 61 23.75 26.62 -1.68
CA GLY A 61 24.53 25.63 -2.42
C GLY A 61 23.81 25.12 -3.66
N SER A 62 24.34 24.04 -4.24
CA SER A 62 23.81 23.36 -5.42
C SER A 62 23.63 21.86 -5.17
N THR A 63 22.73 21.20 -5.92
CA THR A 63 22.58 19.74 -5.85
C THR A 63 23.77 19.00 -6.46
N ASP A 64 24.09 17.84 -5.89
CA ASP A 64 25.07 16.89 -6.43
C ASP A 64 24.54 16.16 -7.68
N GLU A 65 25.37 15.30 -8.27
CA GLU A 65 25.02 14.46 -9.44
C GLU A 65 23.75 13.61 -9.25
N THR A 66 23.43 13.25 -8.01
CA THR A 66 22.22 12.47 -7.68
C THR A 66 20.97 13.34 -7.52
N GLY A 67 21.09 14.65 -7.70
CA GLY A 67 20.05 15.63 -7.45
C GLY A 67 19.78 15.86 -5.96
N ALA A 68 20.71 15.50 -5.08
CA ALA A 68 20.58 15.67 -3.64
C ALA A 68 21.42 16.85 -3.13
N TYR A 69 20.96 17.48 -2.06
CA TYR A 69 21.74 18.48 -1.33
C TYR A 69 21.53 18.30 0.17
N LEU A 70 22.65 18.40 0.90
CA LEU A 70 22.71 18.31 2.36
C LEU A 70 23.36 19.58 2.90
N GLY A 71 22.56 20.45 3.52
CA GLY A 71 23.04 21.70 4.12
C GLY A 71 22.47 21.92 5.52
N SER A 72 22.70 23.11 6.05
CA SER A 72 22.11 23.53 7.32
C SER A 72 21.64 24.98 7.26
N ILE A 73 20.55 25.28 7.97
CA ILE A 73 19.94 26.61 8.05
C ILE A 73 19.88 27.00 9.52
N LYS A 74 20.35 28.20 9.85
CA LYS A 74 20.16 28.82 11.18
C LYS A 74 18.83 29.57 11.19
N GLY A 75 18.02 29.37 12.22
CA GLY A 75 16.73 30.09 12.34
C GLY A 75 16.03 29.88 13.67
N SER A 76 14.94 30.60 13.90
CA SER A 76 14.10 30.43 15.08
C SER A 76 13.08 29.30 14.90
N VAL A 77 12.78 28.57 15.99
CA VAL A 77 11.73 27.54 15.96
C VAL A 77 10.40 28.22 15.64
N ASN A 78 9.65 27.64 14.69
CA ASN A 78 8.43 28.15 14.05
C ASN A 78 8.58 29.28 13.02
N ALA A 79 9.81 29.76 12.75
CA ALA A 79 10.03 30.67 11.63
C ALA A 79 9.63 30.03 10.30
N LYS A 80 9.02 30.82 9.41
CA LYS A 80 8.76 30.43 8.02
C LYS A 80 10.04 30.67 7.21
N VAL A 81 10.43 29.66 6.45
CA VAL A 81 11.60 29.71 5.58
C VAL A 81 11.15 29.40 4.16
N LYS A 82 11.52 30.27 3.21
CA LYS A 82 11.20 30.15 1.78
C LYS A 82 12.39 29.51 1.07
N ILE A 83 12.20 28.30 0.58
CA ILE A 83 13.24 27.51 -0.11
C ILE A 83 12.92 27.53 -1.60
N THR A 84 13.82 28.09 -2.38
CA THR A 84 13.69 28.24 -3.83
C THR A 84 14.77 27.42 -4.50
N ILE A 85 14.35 26.57 -5.44
CA ILE A 85 15.22 25.68 -6.21
C ILE A 85 15.10 26.11 -7.67
N SER A 86 16.22 26.38 -8.33
CA SER A 86 16.25 26.80 -9.72
C SER A 86 17.30 26.05 -10.54
N LYS A 87 16.95 25.64 -11.76
CA LYS A 87 17.87 25.11 -12.77
C LYS A 87 17.43 25.68 -14.13
N GLY A 88 18.29 26.49 -14.74
CA GLY A 88 17.94 27.25 -15.94
C GLY A 88 16.73 28.17 -15.71
N VAL A 89 15.73 28.10 -16.60
CA VAL A 89 14.50 28.91 -16.55
C VAL A 89 13.51 28.39 -15.50
N SER A 90 13.63 27.12 -15.11
CA SER A 90 12.69 26.47 -14.20
C SER A 90 13.00 26.81 -12.74
N LYS A 91 11.99 27.35 -12.02
CA LYS A 91 12.10 27.78 -10.62
C LYS A 91 10.90 27.29 -9.80
N THR A 92 11.18 26.55 -8.74
CA THR A 92 10.17 26.04 -7.80
C THR A 92 10.42 26.61 -6.42
N THR A 93 9.38 27.11 -5.75
CA THR A 93 9.50 27.68 -4.40
C THR A 93 8.56 27.00 -3.41
N THR A 94 9.09 26.57 -2.27
CA THR A 94 8.36 25.92 -1.17
C THR A 94 8.60 26.65 0.13
N THR A 95 7.55 26.89 0.92
CA THR A 95 7.68 27.49 2.26
C THR A 95 7.53 26.41 3.33
N GLN A 96 8.49 26.30 4.25
CA GLN A 96 8.42 25.38 5.40
C GLN A 96 8.54 26.13 6.72
N ARG A 97 8.01 25.56 7.80
CA ARG A 97 8.20 26.05 9.18
C ARG A 97 9.25 25.22 9.88
N LEU A 98 10.24 25.86 10.49
CA LEU A 98 11.27 25.21 11.29
C LEU A 98 10.64 24.61 12.56
N LYS A 99 10.95 23.35 12.88
CA LYS A 99 10.32 22.64 14.01
C LYS A 99 11.37 22.00 14.91
N ALA A 100 11.15 22.05 16.22
CA ALA A 100 11.90 21.27 17.20
C ALA A 100 10.98 20.25 17.88
N LYS A 101 11.54 19.09 18.24
CA LYS A 101 10.82 18.01 18.93
C LYS A 101 11.64 17.48 20.10
N LYS A 102 10.98 17.22 21.24
CA LYS A 102 11.61 16.58 22.41
C LYS A 102 11.80 15.07 22.14
N ILE A 103 13.05 14.60 22.17
CA ILE A 103 13.44 13.19 21.97
C ILE A 103 14.28 12.78 23.19
N LYS A 104 13.77 11.82 23.99
CA LYS A 104 14.41 11.35 25.24
C LYS A 104 14.76 12.52 26.19
N GLY A 105 13.80 13.41 26.45
CA GLY A 105 14.01 14.56 27.34
C GLY A 105 14.76 15.74 26.72
N ARG A 106 15.47 15.58 25.60
CA ARG A 106 16.21 16.69 24.96
C ARG A 106 15.49 17.23 23.73
N TRP A 107 15.42 18.55 23.58
CA TRP A 107 14.95 19.18 22.35
C TRP A 107 15.94 18.94 21.22
N ARG A 108 15.44 18.52 20.05
CA ARG A 108 16.22 18.37 18.82
C ARG A 108 15.50 19.06 17.67
N THR A 109 16.24 19.73 16.81
CA THR A 109 15.70 20.26 15.55
C THR A 109 15.25 19.11 14.65
N VAL A 110 14.17 19.33 13.91
CA VAL A 110 13.64 18.38 12.93
C VAL A 110 14.19 18.76 11.56
N ASP A 111 14.75 17.78 10.85
CA ASP A 111 15.25 17.97 9.49
C ASP A 111 14.17 18.56 8.57
N VAL A 112 14.56 19.56 7.77
CA VAL A 112 13.75 20.17 6.72
C VAL A 112 13.97 19.36 5.46
N ILE A 113 12.95 18.61 5.02
CA ILE A 113 13.05 17.74 3.84
C ILE A 113 12.19 18.34 2.72
N VAL A 114 12.80 18.58 1.58
CA VAL A 114 12.14 19.13 0.39
C VAL A 114 12.38 18.17 -0.78
N ASP A 115 11.31 17.49 -1.20
CA ASP A 115 11.32 16.66 -2.42
C ASP A 115 10.55 17.45 -3.50
N THR A 116 11.25 17.84 -4.58
CA THR A 116 10.62 18.59 -5.69
C THR A 116 10.91 17.93 -7.02
N THR A 117 9.91 17.95 -7.90
CA THR A 117 10.09 17.63 -9.30
C THR A 117 10.18 18.91 -10.12
N ILE A 118 11.19 19.03 -10.96
CA ILE A 118 11.33 20.15 -11.90
C ILE A 118 11.24 19.58 -13.31
N ASP A 119 10.39 20.20 -14.13
CA ASP A 119 10.34 19.88 -15.56
C ASP A 119 11.61 20.43 -16.19
N ALA A 120 12.58 19.55 -16.41
CA ALA A 120 13.81 19.85 -17.16
C ALA A 120 13.54 19.92 -18.68
N ALA A 121 12.36 20.41 -19.06
CA ALA A 121 12.00 20.56 -20.46
C ALA A 121 12.83 21.71 -21.04
N SER A 122 13.70 21.37 -21.99
CA SER A 122 14.36 22.30 -22.90
C SER A 122 15.50 23.16 -22.34
N SER A 123 16.57 22.51 -21.88
CA SER A 123 17.91 22.99 -22.24
C SER A 123 18.51 21.94 -23.17
N ALA A 124 18.10 21.95 -24.44
CA ALA A 124 18.94 21.34 -25.46
C ALA A 124 20.33 22.02 -25.33
N PRO A 125 21.44 21.26 -25.31
CA PRO A 125 22.75 21.89 -25.36
C PRO A 125 22.76 22.82 -26.58
N PRO A 126 23.35 24.03 -26.49
CA PRO A 126 23.55 24.85 -27.68
C PRO A 126 24.26 23.96 -28.68
N VAL A 127 23.60 23.68 -29.81
CA VAL A 127 24.19 22.94 -30.92
C VAL A 127 25.39 23.78 -31.31
N ALA A 128 26.59 23.29 -30.99
CA ALA A 128 27.83 23.87 -31.48
C ALA A 128 27.65 23.99 -33.00
N ALA A 129 27.80 25.21 -33.51
CA ALA A 129 27.73 25.48 -34.93
C ALA A 129 28.70 24.53 -35.64
N ALA A 130 28.14 23.54 -36.34
CA ALA A 130 28.92 22.64 -37.17
C ALA A 130 29.46 23.46 -38.34
N GLU A 131 30.77 23.49 -38.49
CA GLU A 131 31.44 23.98 -39.69
C GLU A 131 30.92 23.22 -40.92
N PRO A 132 30.71 23.90 -42.06
CA PRO A 132 30.18 23.28 -43.26
C PRO A 132 31.23 22.34 -43.88
N VAL A 133 30.95 21.05 -43.86
CA VAL A 133 31.66 20.05 -44.66
C VAL A 133 31.03 20.03 -46.05
N ASN A 134 31.80 20.44 -47.06
CA ASN A 134 31.48 20.26 -48.47
C ASN A 134 31.32 18.77 -48.78
N VAL A 135 30.19 18.41 -49.38
CA VAL A 135 29.91 17.06 -49.88
C VAL A 135 29.91 17.13 -51.41
N ASP A 136 30.95 16.58 -52.01
CA ASP A 136 31.00 16.30 -53.44
C ASP A 136 30.05 15.14 -53.79
N ALA A 137 29.39 15.32 -54.93
CA ALA A 137 28.40 14.42 -55.49
C ALA A 137 29.05 13.15 -56.05
N GLY A 138 28.56 11.99 -55.60
CA GLY A 138 28.86 10.69 -56.20
C GLY A 138 27.61 9.82 -56.21
N GLU A 139 27.11 9.54 -57.41
CA GLU A 139 25.93 8.73 -57.70
C GLU A 139 26.07 7.27 -57.22
N PRO A 140 24.99 6.60 -56.77
CA PRO A 140 25.01 5.16 -56.58
C PRO A 140 24.38 4.44 -57.77
N LYS A 141 25.19 3.61 -58.44
CA LYS A 141 24.72 2.53 -59.32
C LYS A 141 24.12 1.39 -58.50
N THR A 142 22.93 0.98 -58.90
CA THR A 142 22.25 -0.25 -58.52
C THR A 142 23.00 -1.46 -59.07
N ASP A 143 23.21 -2.49 -58.26
CA ASP A 143 23.31 -3.86 -58.78
C ASP A 143 22.66 -4.86 -57.84
N VAL A 144 21.86 -5.70 -58.49
CA VAL A 144 21.03 -6.80 -58.01
C VAL A 144 21.90 -8.04 -57.89
N VAL A 145 22.03 -8.63 -56.69
CA VAL A 145 22.42 -10.05 -56.54
C VAL A 145 21.85 -10.62 -55.23
N ASP A 146 20.83 -11.48 -55.32
CA ASP A 146 20.55 -12.53 -54.32
C ASP A 146 21.67 -13.59 -54.36
N PRO A 147 22.13 -14.19 -53.23
CA PRO A 147 21.64 -15.54 -52.87
C PRO A 147 21.86 -15.90 -51.35
N PRO A 148 21.93 -17.18 -50.91
CA PRO A 148 20.78 -18.01 -50.58
C PRO A 148 20.81 -18.54 -49.13
N VAL A 149 19.70 -19.18 -48.77
CA VAL A 149 19.47 -19.97 -47.55
C VAL A 149 20.61 -20.97 -47.26
N ARG A 150 21.29 -20.83 -46.11
CA ARG A 150 21.99 -21.94 -45.45
C ARG A 150 21.79 -21.95 -43.94
N ARG A 151 21.09 -22.98 -43.47
CA ARG A 151 21.03 -23.43 -42.08
C ARG A 151 22.45 -23.69 -41.56
N ARG A 152 22.88 -22.97 -40.53
CA ARG A 152 24.02 -23.38 -39.70
C ARG A 152 23.53 -23.86 -38.33
N VAL A 153 23.66 -25.17 -38.15
CA VAL A 153 23.67 -25.86 -36.86
C VAL A 153 24.87 -25.33 -36.08
N VAL A 154 24.62 -24.56 -35.02
CA VAL A 154 25.69 -24.11 -34.11
C VAL A 154 25.84 -25.14 -33.00
N GLU A 155 26.79 -26.03 -33.22
CA GLU A 155 27.31 -26.97 -32.24
C GLU A 155 28.05 -26.19 -31.13
N ARG A 156 27.46 -26.16 -29.93
CA ARG A 156 28.06 -25.52 -28.76
C ARG A 156 29.18 -26.39 -28.20
N ARG A 157 30.41 -26.14 -28.65
CA ARG A 157 31.63 -26.62 -28.00
C ARG A 157 31.67 -26.14 -26.54
N ARG A 158 31.79 -27.09 -25.61
CA ARG A 158 31.94 -26.88 -24.17
C ARG A 158 33.37 -26.42 -23.88
N ALA A 159 33.51 -25.22 -23.31
CA ALA A 159 34.78 -24.78 -22.73
C ALA A 159 35.03 -25.48 -21.38
N PRO A 160 36.23 -26.01 -21.11
CA PRO A 160 36.56 -26.63 -19.83
C PRO A 160 36.73 -25.55 -18.74
N VAL A 161 35.91 -25.64 -17.69
CA VAL A 161 36.03 -24.78 -16.50
C VAL A 161 37.18 -25.30 -15.64
N TYR A 162 38.25 -24.52 -15.55
CA TYR A 162 39.39 -24.75 -14.67
C TYR A 162 38.95 -24.89 -13.19
N ARG A 163 39.36 -26.00 -12.59
CA ARG A 163 39.25 -26.31 -11.16
C ARG A 163 39.98 -25.25 -10.33
N ARG A 164 39.24 -24.50 -9.50
CA ARG A 164 39.84 -23.59 -8.52
C ARG A 164 40.36 -24.36 -7.31
N ARG A 165 41.60 -24.03 -6.98
CA ARG A 165 42.46 -24.50 -5.88
C ARG A 165 41.73 -24.61 -4.54
N TYR A 166 42.02 -25.72 -3.88
CA TYR A 166 41.81 -26.00 -2.48
C TYR A 166 42.68 -25.06 -1.63
N VAL A 167 42.09 -24.31 -0.69
CA VAL A 167 42.82 -23.59 0.35
C VAL A 167 42.35 -24.14 1.70
N PRO A 168 43.12 -25.01 2.36
CA PRO A 168 42.85 -25.39 3.73
C PRO A 168 43.63 -24.45 4.65
N ARG A 169 42.97 -23.71 5.55
CA ARG A 169 43.65 -23.29 6.78
C ARG A 169 42.67 -22.98 7.91
N ARG A 170 42.65 -23.98 8.80
CA ARG A 170 42.36 -23.97 10.24
C ARG A 170 42.57 -22.59 10.90
N ARG A 171 41.66 -22.22 11.79
CA ARG A 171 41.98 -21.67 13.12
C ARG A 171 40.84 -22.01 14.08
N TYR A 172 41.13 -22.97 14.95
CA TYR A 172 40.33 -23.36 16.10
C TYR A 172 40.62 -22.33 17.21
N VAL A 173 39.60 -21.63 17.70
CA VAL A 173 39.72 -20.76 18.88
C VAL A 173 38.77 -21.31 19.95
N PRO A 174 39.27 -22.03 20.97
CA PRO A 174 38.43 -22.46 22.07
C PRO A 174 38.29 -21.30 23.06
N ARG A 175 37.13 -20.65 23.09
CA ARG A 175 36.77 -19.78 24.24
C ARG A 175 35.88 -20.54 25.21
N ARG A 176 36.55 -21.32 26.06
CA ARG A 176 36.07 -21.63 27.41
C ARG A 176 35.98 -20.31 28.19
N ARG A 177 34.80 -19.94 28.65
CA ARG A 177 34.62 -19.20 29.92
C ARG A 177 33.44 -19.80 30.65
N TYR A 178 33.78 -20.67 31.58
CA TYR A 178 32.90 -21.17 32.63
C TYR A 178 32.58 -19.99 33.54
N VAL A 179 31.31 -19.59 33.63
CA VAL A 179 30.85 -18.65 34.67
C VAL A 179 30.12 -19.49 35.71
N PRO A 180 30.63 -19.57 36.97
CA PRO A 180 29.98 -20.35 37.99
C PRO A 180 28.59 -19.79 38.31
N ARG A 181 27.61 -20.69 38.32
CA ARG A 181 26.23 -20.44 38.71
C ARG A 181 26.19 -19.90 40.14
N ARG A 182 25.83 -18.63 40.31
CA ARG A 182 25.52 -18.07 41.62
C ARG A 182 24.18 -18.64 42.12
N ARG A 183 24.31 -19.36 43.25
CA ARG A 183 23.42 -19.49 44.41
C ARG A 183 21.92 -19.72 44.16
N TYR A 184 21.52 -20.94 44.48
CA TYR A 184 20.18 -21.36 44.84
C TYR A 184 19.71 -20.58 46.09
N VAL A 185 18.57 -19.90 46.02
CA VAL A 185 17.85 -19.40 47.20
C VAL A 185 16.57 -20.21 47.31
N PRO A 186 16.42 -21.11 48.30
CA PRO A 186 15.20 -21.87 48.47
C PRO A 186 14.17 -20.98 49.17
N ARG A 187 13.25 -20.36 48.41
CA ARG A 187 12.04 -19.80 49.02
C ARG A 187 11.06 -20.93 49.30
N ARG A 188 11.21 -21.51 50.49
CA ARG A 188 10.12 -22.14 51.25
C ARG A 188 8.97 -21.14 51.37
N ARG A 189 7.78 -21.52 50.94
CA ARG A 189 6.48 -21.19 51.57
C ARG A 189 5.41 -22.09 50.94
N ARG A 190 5.15 -23.20 51.62
CA ARG A 190 3.90 -23.95 51.49
C ARG A 190 2.81 -23.05 52.07
N VAL A 191 1.81 -22.70 51.27
CA VAL A 191 0.52 -22.27 51.78
C VAL A 191 -0.46 -23.36 51.42
N ILE A 192 -0.81 -24.17 52.42
CA ILE A 192 -1.92 -25.12 52.35
C ILE A 192 -3.18 -24.27 52.48
N VAL A 193 -3.88 -24.03 51.37
CA VAL A 193 -5.27 -23.56 51.42
C VAL A 193 -6.16 -24.75 51.13
N ARG A 194 -6.56 -25.44 52.19
CA ARG A 194 -7.78 -26.26 52.20
C ARG A 194 -8.96 -25.30 52.07
N ARG A 195 -9.69 -25.37 50.97
CA ARG A 195 -11.11 -24.98 50.94
C ARG A 195 -11.89 -26.06 50.21
N TYR A 196 -12.52 -26.89 51.03
CA TYR A 196 -13.67 -27.71 50.69
C TYR A 196 -14.83 -26.79 50.33
N VAL A 197 -15.49 -27.00 49.19
CA VAL A 197 -16.84 -26.49 48.91
C VAL A 197 -17.63 -27.66 48.31
N PRO A 198 -18.80 -28.00 48.86
CA PRO A 198 -19.51 -29.21 48.52
C PRO A 198 -20.15 -29.15 47.13
N ARG A 199 -20.23 -30.34 46.54
CA ARG A 199 -20.95 -30.71 45.31
C ARG A 199 -22.38 -30.17 45.34
N ARG A 200 -22.74 -29.31 44.37
CA ARG A 200 -24.13 -29.17 43.94
C ARG A 200 -24.35 -30.05 42.71
N ARG A 201 -25.14 -31.11 42.89
CA ARG A 201 -25.75 -31.92 41.84
C ARG A 201 -26.54 -31.00 40.91
N ILE A 202 -26.17 -30.95 39.64
CA ILE A 202 -27.03 -30.42 38.58
C ILE A 202 -27.74 -31.62 37.96
N VAL A 203 -29.04 -31.70 38.21
CA VAL A 203 -29.95 -32.68 37.60
C VAL A 203 -29.97 -32.42 36.09
N VAL A 204 -29.60 -33.44 35.32
CA VAL A 204 -29.70 -33.44 33.86
C VAL A 204 -31.18 -33.58 33.50
N ARG A 205 -31.84 -32.47 33.16
CA ARG A 205 -33.14 -32.51 32.47
C ARG A 205 -32.93 -33.09 31.07
N ARG A 206 -33.40 -34.31 30.90
CA ARG A 206 -33.51 -35.08 29.65
C ARG A 206 -34.28 -34.24 28.61
N PHE A 207 -33.58 -33.73 27.60
CA PHE A 207 -34.21 -33.05 26.47
C PHE A 207 -34.60 -34.11 25.44
N VAL A 208 -35.91 -34.34 25.29
CA VAL A 208 -36.49 -35.21 24.26
C VAL A 208 -36.45 -34.47 22.92
N PRO A 209 -35.81 -35.00 21.86
CA PRO A 209 -35.90 -34.40 20.55
C PRO A 209 -37.27 -34.71 19.93
N ARG A 210 -38.10 -33.68 19.75
CA ARG A 210 -39.32 -33.74 18.95
C ARG A 210 -38.96 -34.12 17.51
N ARG A 211 -39.54 -35.25 17.05
CA ARG A 211 -39.53 -35.73 15.67
C ARG A 211 -40.01 -34.63 14.72
N ARG A 212 -39.10 -34.09 13.90
CA ARG A 212 -39.47 -33.28 12.73
C ARG A 212 -39.76 -34.24 11.58
N LYS A 213 -41.02 -34.25 11.14
CA LYS A 213 -41.47 -34.94 9.93
C LYS A 213 -40.62 -34.46 8.74
N VAL A 214 -39.93 -35.41 8.11
CA VAL A 214 -39.22 -35.21 6.85
C VAL A 214 -40.28 -35.30 5.75
N ALA A 215 -40.62 -34.17 5.14
CA ALA A 215 -41.39 -34.18 3.90
C ALA A 215 -40.47 -34.67 2.77
N MET A 216 -40.73 -35.88 2.28
CA MET A 216 -40.15 -36.38 1.03
C MET A 216 -40.70 -35.54 -0.13
N VAL A 217 -39.90 -34.59 -0.61
CA VAL A 217 -40.14 -33.97 -1.92
C VAL A 217 -39.57 -34.91 -2.97
N ARG A 218 -40.46 -35.70 -3.59
CA ARG A 218 -40.16 -36.46 -4.82
C ARG A 218 -39.75 -35.46 -5.90
N ARG A 219 -38.48 -35.46 -6.27
CA ARG A 219 -37.95 -34.66 -7.37
C ARG A 219 -38.20 -35.44 -8.66
N ILE A 220 -39.25 -35.05 -9.38
CA ILE A 220 -39.52 -35.50 -10.74
C ILE A 220 -38.33 -35.06 -11.62
N VAL A 221 -37.65 -36.03 -12.21
CA VAL A 221 -36.59 -35.84 -13.20
C VAL A 221 -37.28 -35.84 -14.57
N PRO A 222 -37.26 -34.74 -15.35
CA PRO A 222 -37.76 -34.79 -16.71
C PRO A 222 -36.79 -35.58 -17.60
N PRO A 223 -37.29 -36.35 -18.59
CA PRO A 223 -36.45 -37.11 -19.51
C PRO A 223 -35.64 -36.18 -20.45
N PRO A 224 -34.50 -36.66 -20.97
CA PRO A 224 -33.64 -35.87 -21.83
C PRO A 224 -34.24 -35.72 -23.23
N VAL A 225 -34.67 -34.51 -23.58
CA VAL A 225 -35.00 -34.15 -24.97
C VAL A 225 -33.69 -33.96 -25.75
N ARG A 226 -33.36 -34.93 -26.61
CA ARG A 226 -32.34 -34.78 -27.67
C ARG A 226 -32.84 -33.73 -28.68
N ARG A 227 -32.37 -32.48 -28.55
CA ARG A 227 -32.41 -31.53 -29.67
C ARG A 227 -31.14 -31.69 -30.48
N VAL A 228 -31.27 -32.33 -31.64
CA VAL A 228 -30.30 -32.26 -32.74
C VAL A 228 -30.34 -30.81 -33.23
N ILE A 229 -29.35 -30.01 -32.83
CA ILE A 229 -29.13 -28.69 -33.38
C ILE A 229 -28.20 -28.88 -34.58
N GLU A 230 -28.80 -28.89 -35.76
CA GLU A 230 -28.10 -28.82 -37.02
C GLU A 230 -27.37 -27.47 -37.08
N ARG A 231 -26.05 -27.50 -36.89
CA ARG A 231 -25.20 -26.32 -36.96
C ARG A 231 -24.95 -25.97 -38.42
N ARG A 232 -25.80 -25.11 -39.00
CA ARG A 232 -25.38 -24.31 -40.17
C ARG A 232 -24.29 -23.35 -39.72
N LEU A 233 -23.08 -23.57 -40.23
CA LEU A 233 -21.95 -22.65 -40.09
C LEU A 233 -22.33 -21.30 -40.73
N PRO A 234 -22.26 -20.18 -40.00
CA PRO A 234 -22.38 -18.87 -40.63
C PRO A 234 -21.13 -18.61 -41.50
N PRO A 235 -21.28 -17.95 -42.65
CA PRO A 235 -20.15 -17.61 -43.51
C PRO A 235 -19.17 -16.67 -42.78
N PRO A 236 -17.87 -16.72 -43.12
CA PRO A 236 -16.86 -15.90 -42.48
C PRO A 236 -17.15 -14.41 -42.69
N PRO A 237 -17.02 -13.57 -41.65
CA PRO A 237 -17.20 -12.13 -41.79
C PRO A 237 -16.09 -11.57 -42.71
N ARG A 238 -16.50 -10.87 -43.77
CA ARG A 238 -15.61 -10.08 -44.61
C ARG A 238 -14.90 -9.05 -43.72
N ILE A 239 -13.58 -9.18 -43.64
CA ILE A 239 -12.70 -8.24 -42.94
C ILE A 239 -12.45 -7.06 -43.89
N ASP A 240 -13.38 -6.10 -43.93
CA ASP A 240 -13.10 -4.81 -44.53
C ASP A 240 -12.23 -3.99 -43.57
N ARG A 241 -10.96 -3.87 -43.96
CA ARG A 241 -9.91 -3.13 -43.28
C ARG A 241 -10.15 -1.63 -43.44
N ARG A 242 -10.76 -1.02 -42.43
CA ARG A 242 -10.31 0.20 -41.72
C ARG A 242 -11.52 0.80 -41.00
N PRO A 243 -11.55 0.85 -39.65
CA PRO A 243 -12.59 1.59 -38.96
C PRO A 243 -12.47 3.07 -39.39
N PRO A 244 -13.58 3.72 -39.76
CA PRO A 244 -13.56 5.15 -40.06
C PRO A 244 -13.02 5.89 -38.83
N PRO A 245 -12.23 6.96 -39.01
CA PRO A 245 -11.76 7.76 -37.90
C PRO A 245 -12.97 8.15 -37.04
N PRO A 246 -12.88 8.06 -35.70
CA PRO A 246 -14.02 8.34 -34.85
C PRO A 246 -14.51 9.75 -35.17
N ARG A 247 -15.71 9.85 -35.77
CA ARG A 247 -16.38 11.13 -36.03
C ARG A 247 -16.41 11.87 -34.69
N VAL A 248 -15.57 12.90 -34.57
CA VAL A 248 -15.54 13.79 -33.41
C VAL A 248 -16.86 14.55 -33.45
N SER A 249 -17.90 13.94 -32.89
CA SER A 249 -19.21 14.56 -32.77
C SER A 249 -19.02 15.89 -32.04
N ALA A 250 -19.35 16.99 -32.72
CA ALA A 250 -19.24 18.33 -32.17
C ALA A 250 -19.90 18.34 -30.78
N LYS A 251 -19.14 18.73 -29.75
CA LYS A 251 -19.62 18.73 -28.37
C LYS A 251 -20.85 19.64 -28.30
N LYS A 252 -22.03 19.05 -28.06
CA LYS A 252 -23.27 19.81 -27.92
C LYS A 252 -23.17 20.73 -26.71
N VAL A 253 -23.09 22.04 -26.96
CA VAL A 253 -23.05 23.08 -25.91
C VAL A 253 -24.48 23.48 -25.56
N LEU A 254 -24.88 23.29 -24.29
CA LEU A 254 -26.15 23.80 -23.78
C LEU A 254 -25.96 25.21 -23.25
N LYS A 255 -26.50 26.21 -23.95
CA LYS A 255 -26.54 27.59 -23.47
C LYS A 255 -27.74 27.77 -22.54
N LEU A 256 -27.50 28.09 -21.27
CA LEU A 256 -28.56 28.31 -20.28
C LEU A 256 -28.57 29.77 -19.84
N LYS A 257 -29.77 30.36 -19.78
CA LYS A 257 -30.04 31.70 -19.23
C LYS A 257 -30.98 31.58 -18.02
N PRO A 258 -30.46 31.31 -16.80
CA PRO A 258 -31.29 31.16 -15.61
C PRO A 258 -32.14 32.40 -15.37
N LYS A 259 -33.46 32.26 -15.16
CA LYS A 259 -34.38 33.39 -14.93
C LYS A 259 -33.93 34.27 -13.74
N CYS A 260 -33.37 33.67 -12.70
CA CYS A 260 -32.86 34.36 -11.51
C CYS A 260 -31.69 35.32 -11.79
N LEU A 261 -30.98 35.17 -12.92
CA LEU A 261 -29.89 36.07 -13.30
C LEU A 261 -30.38 37.31 -14.06
N ARG A 262 -31.69 37.47 -14.32
CA ARG A 262 -32.24 38.64 -15.02
C ARG A 262 -31.96 39.96 -14.29
N ARG A 263 -32.01 39.97 -12.95
CA ARG A 263 -31.71 41.15 -12.13
C ARG A 263 -30.24 41.62 -12.23
N TYR A 264 -29.36 40.77 -12.74
CA TYR A 264 -27.92 41.04 -12.85
C TYR A 264 -27.47 41.42 -14.26
N ARG A 265 -28.39 41.71 -15.19
CA ARG A 265 -28.07 42.09 -16.58
C ARG A 265 -27.12 43.29 -16.67
N ARG A 266 -27.17 44.22 -15.71
CA ARG A 266 -26.30 45.41 -15.65
C ARG A 266 -24.90 45.14 -15.06
N ARG A 267 -24.67 43.99 -14.42
CA ARG A 267 -23.35 43.66 -13.84
C ARG A 267 -22.46 42.97 -14.87
N ARG A 268 -21.15 43.22 -14.78
CA ARG A 268 -20.14 42.50 -15.57
C ARG A 268 -20.32 40.99 -15.37
N SER A 269 -20.49 40.25 -16.45
CA SER A 269 -20.71 38.80 -16.45
C SER A 269 -19.62 38.07 -17.23
N ARG A 270 -19.37 36.81 -16.89
CA ARG A 270 -18.40 35.95 -17.58
C ARG A 270 -19.04 34.62 -17.93
N VAL A 271 -18.69 34.11 -19.12
CA VAL A 271 -19.09 32.77 -19.56
C VAL A 271 -18.34 31.72 -18.75
N VAL A 272 -19.07 30.78 -18.17
CA VAL A 272 -18.56 29.64 -17.42
C VAL A 272 -18.98 28.35 -18.11
N LEU A 273 -18.00 27.52 -18.44
CA LEU A 273 -18.20 26.22 -19.07
C LEU A 273 -18.12 25.13 -18.00
N LEU A 274 -19.26 24.51 -17.71
CA LEU A 274 -19.39 23.43 -16.76
C LEU A 274 -19.32 22.08 -17.47
N THR A 275 -18.38 21.23 -17.03
CA THR A 275 -18.25 19.85 -17.50
C THR A 275 -18.34 18.87 -16.34
N ALA A 276 -19.14 17.83 -16.48
CA ALA A 276 -19.25 16.77 -15.49
C ALA A 276 -19.49 15.40 -16.14
N THR A 277 -19.42 14.33 -15.36
CA THR A 277 -19.65 12.98 -15.89
C THR A 277 -21.09 12.81 -16.39
N ALA A 278 -21.33 11.93 -17.36
CA ALA A 278 -22.68 11.64 -17.86
C ALA A 278 -23.65 11.24 -16.73
N GLY A 279 -24.90 11.69 -16.82
CA GLY A 279 -25.96 11.41 -15.85
C GLY A 279 -25.90 12.26 -14.58
N THR A 280 -25.07 13.30 -14.55
CA THR A 280 -24.98 14.23 -13.42
C THR A 280 -25.98 15.36 -13.59
N THR A 281 -26.77 15.62 -12.56
CA THR A 281 -27.65 16.78 -12.49
C THR A 281 -26.90 17.91 -11.79
N LEU A 282 -26.69 19.03 -12.48
CA LEU A 282 -26.06 20.21 -11.90
C LEU A 282 -27.15 21.15 -11.38
N ARG A 283 -27.07 21.54 -10.11
CA ARG A 283 -27.89 22.60 -9.50
C ARG A 283 -26.98 23.75 -9.10
N LEU A 284 -27.30 24.95 -9.57
CA LEU A 284 -26.61 26.15 -9.11
C LEU A 284 -27.24 26.56 -7.78
N LYS A 285 -26.41 26.64 -6.73
CA LYS A 285 -26.77 27.12 -5.40
C LYS A 285 -25.96 28.40 -5.11
N GLY A 286 -26.63 29.48 -4.80
CA GLY A 286 -25.99 30.71 -4.35
C GLY A 286 -27.00 31.61 -3.67
N ASP A 287 -26.53 32.74 -3.15
CA ASP A 287 -27.28 33.67 -2.30
C ASP A 287 -28.57 34.20 -2.97
N HIS A 288 -28.70 34.04 -4.29
CA HIS A 288 -29.80 34.59 -5.06
C HIS A 288 -30.47 33.59 -6.01
N CYS A 289 -30.09 32.30 -5.97
CA CYS A 289 -30.68 31.31 -6.87
C CYS A 289 -30.47 29.84 -6.45
N ASN A 290 -31.54 29.05 -6.45
CA ASN A 290 -31.53 27.60 -6.24
C ASN A 290 -32.18 26.87 -7.44
N VAL A 291 -31.62 27.08 -8.64
CA VAL A 291 -32.19 26.58 -9.90
C VAL A 291 -31.43 25.35 -10.38
N SER A 292 -32.18 24.32 -10.79
CA SER A 292 -31.63 23.17 -11.51
C SER A 292 -31.20 23.61 -12.91
N LEU A 293 -29.94 23.37 -13.28
CA LEU A 293 -29.40 23.79 -14.57
C LEU A 293 -29.81 22.82 -15.67
N ALA A 294 -29.29 21.58 -15.60
CA ALA A 294 -29.65 20.48 -16.49
C ALA A 294 -29.03 19.16 -15.99
N LYS A 295 -29.56 18.04 -16.49
CA LYS A 295 -28.94 16.72 -16.40
C LYS A 295 -28.02 16.51 -17.60
N LEU A 296 -26.72 16.38 -17.36
CA LEU A 296 -25.69 16.27 -18.40
C LEU A 296 -25.70 14.88 -19.06
N ARG A 297 -25.70 14.85 -20.39
CA ARG A 297 -25.37 13.65 -21.19
C ARG A 297 -23.85 13.49 -21.34
N ALA A 298 -23.40 12.33 -21.79
CA ALA A 298 -21.97 12.09 -22.06
C ALA A 298 -21.43 13.12 -23.07
N GLY A 299 -20.29 13.75 -22.75
CA GLY A 299 -19.64 14.73 -23.63
C GLY A 299 -20.29 16.12 -23.68
N GLN A 300 -21.39 16.34 -22.96
CA GLN A 300 -22.11 17.62 -22.98
C GLN A 300 -21.41 18.67 -22.12
N VAL A 301 -21.40 19.91 -22.60
CA VAL A 301 -20.86 21.08 -21.88
C VAL A 301 -22.00 22.05 -21.63
N ILE A 302 -22.16 22.51 -20.40
CA ILE A 302 -23.13 23.56 -20.07
C ILE A 302 -22.42 24.90 -20.07
N GLU A 303 -22.90 25.84 -20.87
CA GLU A 303 -22.43 27.21 -20.93
C GLU A 303 -23.42 28.13 -20.21
N ILE A 304 -22.94 28.82 -19.16
CA ILE A 304 -23.75 29.76 -18.37
C ILE A 304 -22.98 31.06 -18.19
N LYS A 305 -23.65 32.20 -18.38
CA LYS A 305 -23.11 33.51 -18.00
C LYS A 305 -23.38 33.77 -16.51
N LEU A 306 -22.32 33.94 -15.71
CA LEU A 306 -22.40 34.22 -14.27
C LEU A 306 -21.83 35.61 -13.96
N PRO A 307 -22.39 36.35 -12.96
CA PRO A 307 -21.85 37.65 -12.56
C PRO A 307 -20.46 37.51 -11.92
N VAL A 308 -19.58 38.45 -12.24
CA VAL A 308 -18.24 38.58 -11.61
C VAL A 308 -18.40 39.03 -10.16
N GLY A 309 -17.61 38.47 -9.25
CA GLY A 309 -17.58 38.87 -7.84
C GLY A 309 -17.93 37.74 -6.85
N PRO A 310 -19.22 37.38 -6.69
CA PRO A 310 -19.64 36.47 -5.62
C PRO A 310 -19.14 35.03 -5.81
N PHE A 311 -19.05 34.31 -4.71
CA PHE A 311 -18.82 32.86 -4.73
C PHE A 311 -20.08 32.15 -5.22
N HIS A 312 -19.92 31.34 -6.27
CA HIS A 312 -20.98 30.49 -6.78
C HIS A 312 -20.77 29.08 -6.24
N ARG A 313 -21.85 28.41 -5.80
CA ARG A 313 -21.81 27.00 -5.42
C ARG A 313 -22.54 26.18 -6.49
N ILE A 314 -21.94 25.10 -6.97
CA ILE A 314 -22.64 24.11 -7.79
C ILE A 314 -22.76 22.84 -6.98
N ASN A 315 -23.99 22.36 -6.81
CA ASN A 315 -24.27 21.04 -6.30
C ASN A 315 -24.49 20.09 -7.48
N ALA A 316 -23.56 19.17 -7.68
CA ALA A 316 -23.67 18.13 -8.69
C ALA A 316 -24.18 16.85 -8.02
N THR A 317 -25.26 16.27 -8.54
CA THR A 317 -25.86 15.03 -8.03
C THR A 317 -25.88 13.94 -9.09
N LYS A 318 -25.53 12.69 -8.72
CA LYS A 318 -25.58 11.51 -9.59
C LYS A 318 -25.93 10.28 -8.77
N GLY A 319 -27.18 9.85 -8.84
CA GLY A 319 -27.71 8.87 -7.89
C GLY A 319 -27.65 9.43 -6.47
N SER A 320 -27.08 8.68 -5.53
CA SER A 320 -26.88 9.11 -4.13
C SER A 320 -25.64 9.99 -3.89
N LEU A 321 -24.78 10.16 -4.90
CA LEU A 321 -23.59 10.98 -4.76
C LEU A 321 -23.93 12.44 -4.98
N THR A 322 -23.60 13.28 -4.00
CA THR A 322 -23.70 14.74 -4.07
C THR A 322 -22.32 15.35 -3.89
N GLN A 323 -21.97 16.32 -4.73
CA GLN A 323 -20.70 17.05 -4.63
C GLN A 323 -20.97 18.53 -4.76
N ASN A 324 -20.59 19.27 -3.71
CA ASN A 324 -20.63 20.73 -3.72
C ASN A 324 -19.28 21.25 -4.17
N LYS A 325 -19.26 22.10 -5.19
CA LYS A 325 -18.07 22.82 -5.64
C LYS A 325 -18.32 24.32 -5.56
N VAL A 326 -17.51 25.01 -4.77
CA VAL A 326 -17.55 26.47 -4.64
C VAL A 326 -16.45 27.05 -5.53
N PHE A 327 -16.77 28.10 -6.28
CA PHE A 327 -15.79 28.82 -7.10
C PHE A 327 -16.18 30.28 -7.21
N GLN A 328 -15.18 31.14 -7.32
CA GLN A 328 -15.39 32.56 -7.60
C GLN A 328 -15.32 32.82 -9.10
N VAL A 329 -16.15 33.72 -9.63
CA VAL A 329 -16.06 34.15 -11.03
C VAL A 329 -15.28 35.45 -11.08
N SER A 330 -14.04 35.40 -11.57
CA SER A 330 -13.19 36.58 -11.81
C SER A 330 -13.45 37.16 -13.20
N SER A 331 -13.15 38.45 -13.41
CA SER A 331 -13.17 39.08 -14.72
C SER A 331 -12.19 38.39 -15.69
N GLY A 332 -12.49 38.44 -16.99
CA GLY A 332 -11.61 37.90 -18.04
C GLY A 332 -12.34 37.60 -19.33
N SER A 333 -11.66 37.76 -20.46
CA SER A 333 -12.17 37.56 -21.82
C SER A 333 -12.44 36.09 -22.17
N ARG A 334 -11.65 35.16 -21.61
CA ARG A 334 -11.79 33.72 -21.88
C ARG A 334 -12.84 33.05 -20.98
N PRO A 335 -13.66 32.10 -21.49
CA PRO A 335 -14.60 31.35 -20.67
C PRO A 335 -13.90 30.60 -19.52
N LYS A 336 -14.47 30.65 -18.31
CA LYS A 336 -13.94 29.92 -17.16
C LYS A 336 -14.40 28.46 -17.21
N LYS A 337 -13.48 27.52 -17.42
CA LYS A 337 -13.79 26.08 -17.44
C LYS A 337 -13.81 25.51 -16.04
N ILE A 338 -14.91 24.86 -15.66
CA ILE A 338 -15.06 24.21 -14.36
C ILE A 338 -15.42 22.75 -14.60
N HIS A 339 -14.44 21.89 -14.34
CA HIS A 339 -14.69 20.46 -14.34
C HIS A 339 -15.17 20.01 -12.96
N ILE A 340 -16.37 19.45 -12.91
CA ILE A 340 -16.92 18.75 -11.75
C ILE A 340 -16.74 17.26 -12.01
N SER A 341 -15.60 16.73 -11.56
CA SER A 341 -15.38 15.29 -11.53
C SER A 341 -16.25 14.71 -10.43
N MET A 342 -17.47 14.32 -10.78
CA MET A 342 -18.29 13.46 -9.92
C MET A 342 -17.51 12.18 -9.77
N GLY A 343 -16.75 12.08 -8.67
CA GLY A 343 -15.76 11.03 -8.45
C GLY A 343 -16.42 9.72 -8.80
N SER A 344 -15.84 8.98 -9.75
CA SER A 344 -16.37 7.75 -10.36
C SER A 344 -16.75 6.71 -9.31
N SER A 345 -17.86 6.87 -8.57
CA SER A 345 -18.01 6.25 -7.24
C SER A 345 -16.64 6.16 -6.55
N GLY A 346 -15.95 7.31 -6.45
CA GLY A 346 -14.48 7.39 -6.47
C GLY A 346 -13.82 6.29 -5.66
N CYS A 347 -12.75 5.71 -6.18
CA CYS A 347 -12.04 4.54 -5.65
C CYS A 347 -11.71 4.65 -4.16
N ASN A 348 -12.70 4.49 -3.30
CA ASN A 348 -12.50 4.63 -1.88
C ASN A 348 -12.01 3.28 -1.41
N ILE A 349 -10.72 3.06 -1.61
CA ILE A 349 -10.01 1.82 -1.32
C ILE A 349 -10.34 1.37 0.10
N ALA A 350 -10.38 2.30 1.06
CA ALA A 350 -10.70 1.99 2.45
C ALA A 350 -12.14 1.44 2.59
N THR A 351 -13.13 2.09 1.99
CA THR A 351 -14.52 1.61 2.02
C THR A 351 -14.67 0.26 1.32
N ILE A 352 -14.07 0.09 0.13
CA ILE A 352 -14.14 -1.18 -0.61
C ILE A 352 -13.46 -2.30 0.17
N MET A 353 -12.28 -2.05 0.75
CA MET A 353 -11.59 -3.03 1.60
C MET A 353 -12.43 -3.39 2.83
N LYS A 354 -13.10 -2.42 3.46
CA LYS A 354 -13.99 -2.64 4.61
C LYS A 354 -15.22 -3.46 4.22
N ASP A 355 -15.80 -3.22 3.05
CA ASP A 355 -16.89 -4.03 2.49
C ASP A 355 -16.44 -5.48 2.25
N ILE A 356 -15.26 -5.71 1.65
CA ILE A 356 -14.69 -7.05 1.44
C ILE A 356 -14.45 -7.76 2.77
N GLN A 357 -13.87 -7.08 3.76
CA GLN A 357 -13.60 -7.64 5.09
C GLN A 357 -14.88 -8.06 5.81
N ARG A 358 -15.94 -7.25 5.71
CA ARG A 358 -17.27 -7.56 6.24
C ARG A 358 -18.02 -8.63 5.43
N GLY A 359 -17.46 -9.08 4.31
CA GLY A 359 -18.08 -10.07 3.43
C GLY A 359 -19.27 -9.54 2.63
N ARG A 360 -19.44 -8.22 2.53
CA ARG A 360 -20.47 -7.60 1.69
C ARG A 360 -20.18 -7.87 0.21
N SER A 361 -21.22 -7.92 -0.61
CA SER A 361 -21.06 -7.99 -2.05
C SER A 361 -20.39 -6.71 -2.55
N VAL A 362 -19.41 -6.87 -3.45
CA VAL A 362 -18.68 -5.75 -4.05
C VAL A 362 -18.90 -5.81 -5.55
N SER A 363 -19.33 -4.68 -6.13
CA SER A 363 -19.59 -4.58 -7.57
C SER A 363 -18.31 -4.80 -8.39
N SER A 364 -18.46 -5.24 -9.64
CA SER A 364 -17.36 -5.39 -10.60
C SER A 364 -16.58 -4.08 -10.79
N SER A 365 -17.27 -2.93 -10.80
CA SER A 365 -16.67 -1.61 -10.88
C SER A 365 -15.75 -1.31 -9.69
N LYS A 366 -16.19 -1.59 -8.45
CA LYS A 366 -15.37 -1.42 -7.24
C LYS A 366 -14.16 -2.36 -7.22
N LEU A 367 -14.29 -3.59 -7.71
CA LEU A 367 -13.16 -4.53 -7.84
C LEU A 367 -12.17 -4.08 -8.90
N SER A 368 -12.67 -3.66 -10.08
CA SER A 368 -11.85 -3.09 -11.15
C SER A 368 -11.04 -1.90 -10.64
N CYS A 369 -11.65 -1.10 -9.77
CA CYS A 369 -11.00 0.01 -9.09
C CYS A 369 -9.78 -0.40 -8.27
N LEU A 370 -9.89 -1.47 -7.46
CA LEU A 370 -8.75 -1.98 -6.68
C LEU A 370 -7.63 -2.51 -7.57
N THR A 371 -7.96 -3.07 -8.73
CA THR A 371 -6.97 -3.63 -9.68
C THR A 371 -6.32 -2.58 -10.58
N LYS A 372 -6.89 -1.37 -10.69
CA LYS A 372 -6.36 -0.27 -11.51
C LYS A 372 -5.40 0.66 -10.76
N ILE A 373 -5.16 0.39 -9.48
CA ILE A 373 -4.22 1.18 -8.68
C ILE A 373 -2.81 0.96 -9.21
N ASN A 374 -2.06 2.04 -9.40
CA ASN A 374 -0.70 1.99 -9.93
C ASN A 374 0.31 1.48 -8.89
N TYR A 375 1.34 0.77 -9.35
CA TYR A 375 2.39 0.17 -8.52
C TYR A 375 3.13 1.16 -7.58
N GLY A 376 3.21 2.43 -7.97
CA GLY A 376 3.83 3.48 -7.15
C GLY A 376 3.00 3.89 -5.92
N GLN A 377 1.70 3.61 -5.89
CA GLN A 377 0.84 4.06 -4.81
C GLN A 377 1.04 3.22 -3.53
N PRO A 378 1.03 3.83 -2.32
CA PRO A 378 1.30 3.13 -1.06
C PRO A 378 0.27 2.03 -0.76
N LYS A 379 -0.95 2.16 -1.30
CA LYS A 379 -2.05 1.21 -1.10
C LYS A 379 -2.12 0.11 -2.18
N HIS A 380 -1.19 0.09 -3.14
CA HIS A 380 -1.21 -0.86 -4.24
C HIS A 380 -1.28 -2.32 -3.78
N LEU A 381 -0.36 -2.72 -2.89
CA LEU A 381 -0.28 -4.09 -2.38
C LEU A 381 -1.57 -4.50 -1.68
N ASP A 382 -2.03 -3.70 -0.71
CA ASP A 382 -3.19 -4.05 0.10
C ASP A 382 -4.49 -4.07 -0.73
N ALA A 383 -4.63 -3.17 -1.73
CA ALA A 383 -5.76 -3.18 -2.64
C ALA A 383 -5.81 -4.44 -3.52
N HIS A 384 -4.68 -4.82 -4.13
CA HIS A 384 -4.59 -6.02 -4.95
C HIS A 384 -4.75 -7.30 -4.13
N LEU A 385 -4.18 -7.36 -2.91
CA LEU A 385 -4.40 -8.49 -1.99
C LEU A 385 -5.88 -8.62 -1.61
N SER A 386 -6.56 -7.51 -1.31
CA SER A 386 -8.00 -7.51 -1.01
C SER A 386 -8.84 -7.97 -2.21
N ALA A 387 -8.54 -7.49 -3.41
CA ALA A 387 -9.21 -7.94 -4.63
C ALA A 387 -9.00 -9.45 -4.87
N ALA A 388 -7.75 -9.93 -4.79
CA ALA A 388 -7.45 -11.35 -4.92
C ALA A 388 -8.14 -12.21 -3.85
N GLY A 389 -8.14 -11.76 -2.59
CA GLY A 389 -8.84 -12.40 -1.49
C GLY A 389 -10.34 -12.50 -1.72
N TYR A 390 -10.96 -11.46 -2.29
CA TYR A 390 -12.37 -11.47 -2.66
C TYR A 390 -12.66 -12.53 -3.74
N TYR A 391 -11.87 -12.59 -4.81
CA TYR A 391 -12.02 -13.62 -5.85
C TYR A 391 -11.89 -15.03 -5.28
N CYS A 392 -10.89 -15.27 -4.44
CA CYS A 392 -10.68 -16.59 -3.82
C CYS A 392 -11.79 -16.96 -2.83
N LYS A 393 -12.32 -15.99 -2.06
CA LYS A 393 -13.49 -16.21 -1.18
C LYS A 393 -14.73 -16.60 -1.98
N LYS A 394 -14.92 -16.02 -3.17
CA LYS A 394 -16.00 -16.38 -4.12
C LYS A 394 -15.68 -17.62 -4.97
N LYS A 395 -14.70 -18.43 -4.58
CA LYS A 395 -14.23 -19.64 -5.29
C LYS A 395 -13.72 -19.38 -6.73
N ARG A 396 -13.49 -18.13 -7.13
CA ARG A 396 -12.90 -17.74 -8.42
C ARG A 396 -11.37 -17.76 -8.34
N TYR A 397 -10.81 -18.94 -8.03
CA TYR A 397 -9.38 -19.11 -7.76
C TYR A 397 -8.45 -18.68 -8.92
N PRO A 398 -8.75 -18.94 -10.21
CA PRO A 398 -7.85 -18.54 -11.30
C PRO A 398 -7.61 -17.03 -11.34
N GLN A 399 -8.67 -16.23 -11.17
CA GLN A 399 -8.60 -14.76 -11.17
C GLN A 399 -7.78 -14.24 -9.98
N GLY A 400 -8.03 -14.78 -8.79
CA GLY A 400 -7.25 -14.42 -7.59
C GLY A 400 -5.78 -14.82 -7.70
N LYS A 401 -5.48 -16.03 -8.19
CA LYS A 401 -4.11 -16.50 -8.42
C LYS A 401 -3.36 -15.65 -9.44
N MET A 402 -4.01 -15.26 -10.53
CA MET A 402 -3.42 -14.40 -11.55
C MET A 402 -2.98 -13.05 -10.96
N LEU A 403 -3.85 -12.42 -10.16
CA LEU A 403 -3.52 -11.16 -9.47
C LEU A 403 -2.35 -11.33 -8.49
N LEU A 404 -2.34 -12.41 -7.70
CA LEU A 404 -1.24 -12.67 -6.75
C LEU A 404 0.07 -13.01 -7.47
N LYS A 405 0.04 -13.72 -8.59
CA LYS A 405 1.22 -14.00 -9.44
C LYS A 405 1.78 -12.73 -10.07
N LYS A 406 0.94 -11.76 -10.44
CA LYS A 406 1.42 -10.43 -10.87
C LYS A 406 2.17 -9.75 -9.71
N LEU A 407 1.64 -9.84 -8.49
CA LEU A 407 2.29 -9.26 -7.30
C LEU A 407 3.65 -9.91 -6.95
N THR A 408 3.83 -11.22 -7.16
CA THR A 408 5.10 -11.92 -6.85
C THR A 408 6.24 -11.52 -7.79
N ARG A 409 5.93 -10.99 -8.99
CA ARG A 409 6.95 -10.50 -9.94
C ARG A 409 7.64 -9.23 -9.46
N TYR A 410 6.99 -8.40 -8.64
CA TYR A 410 7.57 -7.14 -8.19
C TYR A 410 8.59 -7.35 -7.05
N PRO A 411 9.87 -6.92 -7.22
CA PRO A 411 10.91 -7.05 -6.20
C PRO A 411 10.53 -6.42 -4.85
N LYS A 412 9.88 -5.25 -4.87
CA LYS A 412 9.47 -4.49 -3.67
C LYS A 412 8.62 -5.32 -2.71
N TYR A 413 7.78 -6.23 -3.22
CA TYR A 413 6.94 -7.09 -2.38
C TYR A 413 7.63 -8.40 -2.02
N LYS A 414 8.53 -8.89 -2.88
CA LYS A 414 9.26 -10.15 -2.71
C LYS A 414 10.41 -10.07 -1.70
N PHE A 415 11.01 -8.89 -1.49
CA PHE A 415 12.18 -8.69 -0.62
C PHE A 415 11.88 -8.00 0.71
N ARG A 416 10.66 -7.49 0.89
CA ARG A 416 10.20 -6.96 2.19
C ARG A 416 9.49 -8.06 2.97
N PRO A 417 9.93 -8.41 4.20
CA PRO A 417 9.43 -9.60 4.89
C PRO A 417 7.92 -9.50 5.21
N TYR A 418 7.42 -8.31 5.53
CA TYR A 418 5.99 -8.07 5.76
C TYR A 418 5.13 -8.32 4.52
N SER A 419 5.54 -7.75 3.39
CA SER A 419 4.83 -7.88 2.12
C SER A 419 4.86 -9.32 1.61
N ALA A 420 6.03 -9.97 1.71
CA ALA A 420 6.20 -11.37 1.34
C ALA A 420 5.37 -12.31 2.23
N MET A 421 5.30 -12.05 3.54
CA MET A 421 4.47 -12.82 4.47
C MET A 421 2.98 -12.69 4.13
N LYS A 422 2.48 -11.45 3.96
CA LYS A 422 1.09 -11.21 3.54
C LYS A 422 0.78 -11.94 2.22
N LEU A 423 1.66 -11.79 1.22
CA LEU A 423 1.48 -12.42 -0.09
C LEU A 423 1.44 -13.94 0.00
N GLY A 424 2.32 -14.56 0.79
CA GLY A 424 2.33 -16.00 1.04
C GLY A 424 1.02 -16.50 1.67
N VAL A 425 0.48 -15.78 2.67
CA VAL A 425 -0.81 -16.13 3.30
C VAL A 425 -1.97 -16.03 2.30
N TYR A 426 -2.02 -14.99 1.46
CA TYR A 426 -3.08 -14.85 0.45
C TYR A 426 -2.98 -15.90 -0.65
N LEU A 427 -1.78 -16.29 -1.11
CA LEU A 427 -1.58 -17.41 -2.03
C LEU A 427 -2.14 -18.72 -1.44
N GLY A 428 -1.90 -18.94 -0.15
CA GLY A 428 -2.45 -20.06 0.60
C GLY A 428 -3.98 -20.08 0.61
N ARG A 429 -4.61 -18.96 0.94
CA ARG A 429 -6.08 -18.79 0.87
C ARG A 429 -6.65 -19.04 -0.52
N CYS A 430 -5.87 -18.78 -1.57
CA CYS A 430 -6.22 -19.04 -2.96
C CYS A 430 -5.89 -20.47 -3.43
N LYS A 431 -5.56 -21.40 -2.52
CA LYS A 431 -5.16 -22.79 -2.85
C LYS A 431 -3.97 -22.87 -3.81
N ASP A 432 -3.00 -21.97 -3.66
CA ASP A 432 -1.70 -22.01 -4.35
C ASP A 432 -0.58 -22.32 -3.34
N TYR A 433 -0.62 -23.54 -2.78
CA TYR A 433 0.21 -23.94 -1.65
C TYR A 433 1.70 -23.97 -1.98
N ARG A 434 2.09 -24.40 -3.18
CA ARG A 434 3.52 -24.43 -3.61
C ARG A 434 4.14 -23.03 -3.55
N ASN A 435 3.49 -22.05 -4.19
CA ASN A 435 3.96 -20.66 -4.20
C ASN A 435 3.86 -20.01 -2.82
N ALA A 436 2.80 -20.31 -2.05
CA ALA A 436 2.63 -19.83 -0.69
C ALA A 436 3.78 -20.29 0.23
N LEU A 437 4.08 -21.59 0.23
CA LEU A 437 5.14 -22.19 1.04
C LEU A 437 6.53 -21.70 0.60
N GLN A 438 6.78 -21.56 -0.70
CA GLN A 438 8.03 -20.97 -1.20
C GLN A 438 8.23 -19.54 -0.69
N MET A 439 7.18 -18.71 -0.74
CA MET A 439 7.22 -17.34 -0.23
C MET A 439 7.46 -17.29 1.27
N LEU A 440 6.75 -18.10 2.07
CA LEU A 440 6.90 -18.11 3.53
C LEU A 440 8.26 -18.67 3.97
N ARG A 441 8.81 -19.68 3.27
CA ARG A 441 10.20 -20.15 3.49
C ARG A 441 11.23 -19.07 3.17
N LYS A 442 10.96 -18.19 2.21
CA LYS A 442 11.82 -17.02 2.00
C LYS A 442 11.72 -16.05 3.18
N VAL A 443 10.54 -15.86 3.75
CA VAL A 443 10.32 -15.00 4.92
C VAL A 443 11.04 -15.53 6.16
N THR A 444 11.12 -16.85 6.38
CA THR A 444 11.87 -17.41 7.53
C THR A 444 13.34 -16.98 7.52
N ARG A 445 13.97 -16.92 6.34
CA ARG A 445 15.34 -16.42 6.15
C ARG A 445 15.47 -14.90 6.35
N MET A 446 14.36 -14.17 6.32
CA MET A 446 14.32 -12.71 6.48
C MET A 446 13.76 -12.28 7.85
N THR A 447 13.57 -13.20 8.79
CA THR A 447 12.98 -12.91 10.11
C THR A 447 13.76 -11.86 10.89
N MET A 448 15.09 -11.81 10.72
CA MET A 448 15.95 -10.79 11.34
C MET A 448 15.67 -9.36 10.81
N ARG A 449 15.11 -9.24 9.60
CA ARG A 449 14.72 -7.97 8.97
C ARG A 449 13.38 -7.42 9.46
N PHE A 450 12.64 -8.15 10.31
CA PHE A 450 11.51 -7.57 11.02
C PHE A 450 12.00 -6.51 12.02
N SER A 451 11.23 -5.44 12.17
CA SER A 451 11.43 -4.44 13.22
C SER A 451 11.50 -5.14 14.58
N SER A 452 12.42 -4.72 15.46
CA SER A 452 12.61 -5.33 16.78
C SER A 452 11.31 -5.42 17.59
N ARG A 453 10.46 -4.37 17.51
CA ARG A 453 9.15 -4.29 18.16
C ARG A 453 8.16 -5.35 17.68
N ASP A 454 8.18 -5.69 16.39
CA ASP A 454 7.17 -6.58 15.79
C ASP A 454 7.73 -7.98 15.48
N ARG A 455 9.05 -8.18 15.57
CA ARG A 455 9.73 -9.45 15.27
C ARG A 455 9.06 -10.62 15.97
N TYR A 456 8.77 -10.49 17.26
CA TYR A 456 8.06 -11.52 18.02
C TYR A 456 6.68 -11.85 17.43
N ARG A 457 5.85 -10.83 17.18
CA ARG A 457 4.48 -11.00 16.68
C ARG A 457 4.46 -11.60 15.27
N ASN A 458 5.34 -11.14 14.38
CA ASN A 458 5.39 -11.61 13.00
C ASN A 458 6.00 -12.99 12.86
N THR A 459 7.07 -13.30 13.61
CA THR A 459 7.66 -14.64 13.60
C THR A 459 6.66 -15.67 14.12
N LYS A 460 5.90 -15.33 15.17
CA LYS A 460 4.78 -16.14 15.67
C LYS A 460 3.70 -16.36 14.60
N ALA A 461 3.27 -15.30 13.92
CA ALA A 461 2.28 -15.38 12.84
C ALA A 461 2.79 -16.20 11.64
N LEU A 462 4.08 -16.08 11.30
CA LEU A 462 4.73 -16.81 10.23
C LEU A 462 4.72 -18.33 10.47
N TYR A 463 5.15 -18.80 11.64
CA TYR A 463 5.17 -20.23 11.93
C TYR A 463 3.77 -20.82 12.07
N ARG A 464 2.81 -20.06 12.61
CA ARG A 464 1.38 -20.44 12.57
C ARG A 464 0.88 -20.61 11.14
N ALA A 465 1.17 -19.65 10.26
CA ALA A 465 0.75 -19.73 8.85
C ALA A 465 1.43 -20.89 8.12
N LEU A 466 2.72 -21.16 8.38
CA LEU A 466 3.43 -22.29 7.80
C LEU A 466 2.81 -23.63 8.22
N ALA A 467 2.54 -23.84 9.52
CA ALA A 467 1.93 -25.08 10.01
C ALA A 467 0.56 -25.33 9.35
N GLN A 468 -0.31 -24.30 9.32
CA GLN A 468 -1.62 -24.38 8.67
C GLN A 468 -1.53 -24.68 7.16
N LEU A 469 -0.58 -24.07 6.46
CA LEU A 469 -0.43 -24.28 5.01
C LEU A 469 0.16 -25.64 4.67
N TYR A 470 1.07 -26.16 5.48
CA TYR A 470 1.57 -27.53 5.32
C TYR A 470 0.46 -28.56 5.54
N GLU A 471 -0.36 -28.38 6.57
CA GLU A 471 -1.54 -29.21 6.79
C GLU A 471 -2.52 -29.16 5.61
N GLN A 472 -2.85 -27.95 5.12
CA GLN A 472 -3.73 -27.79 3.96
C GLN A 472 -3.14 -28.37 2.67
N SER A 473 -1.82 -28.29 2.51
CA SER A 473 -1.09 -28.92 1.41
C SER A 473 -1.21 -30.44 1.50
N PHE A 474 -0.96 -31.03 2.68
CA PHE A 474 -1.14 -32.46 2.94
C PHE A 474 -2.53 -32.95 2.58
N TYR A 475 -3.60 -32.25 3.01
CA TYR A 475 -4.96 -32.69 2.66
C TYR A 475 -5.22 -32.73 1.15
N ARG A 476 -4.50 -31.93 0.36
CA ARG A 476 -4.61 -31.89 -1.09
C ARG A 476 -3.71 -32.87 -1.81
N THR A 477 -2.44 -32.98 -1.42
CA THR A 477 -1.42 -33.79 -2.10
C THR A 477 -1.24 -35.18 -1.49
N LYS A 478 -1.76 -35.39 -0.29
CA LYS A 478 -1.57 -36.59 0.55
C LYS A 478 -0.11 -36.89 0.88
N ASN A 479 0.78 -35.91 0.75
CA ASN A 479 2.21 -36.10 1.00
C ASN A 479 2.55 -36.02 2.50
N ALA A 480 2.90 -37.16 3.11
CA ALA A 480 3.29 -37.30 4.51
C ALA A 480 4.37 -36.29 4.96
N LEU A 481 5.33 -35.95 4.08
CA LEU A 481 6.42 -35.00 4.36
C LEU A 481 5.91 -33.60 4.73
N ASP A 482 4.76 -33.18 4.20
CA ASP A 482 4.17 -31.90 4.56
C ASP A 482 3.64 -31.92 6.00
N LEU A 483 3.12 -33.05 6.47
CA LEU A 483 2.65 -33.20 7.84
C LEU A 483 3.80 -33.18 8.85
N THR A 484 4.91 -33.85 8.56
CA THR A 484 6.16 -33.76 9.35
C THR A 484 6.68 -32.32 9.41
N ARG A 485 6.60 -31.58 8.29
CA ARG A 485 6.96 -30.14 8.25
C ARG A 485 5.98 -29.28 9.04
N ALA A 486 4.69 -29.62 9.09
CA ALA A 486 3.70 -28.96 9.92
C ALA A 486 4.03 -29.13 11.42
N VAL A 487 4.38 -30.36 11.85
CA VAL A 487 4.84 -30.66 13.22
C VAL A 487 6.07 -29.80 13.55
N LYS A 488 7.09 -29.78 12.68
CA LYS A 488 8.32 -28.98 12.88
C LYS A 488 8.01 -27.48 12.97
N ALA A 489 7.14 -26.95 12.11
CA ALA A 489 6.74 -25.54 12.14
C ALA A 489 5.98 -25.19 13.44
N GLN A 490 5.10 -26.08 13.90
CA GLN A 490 4.34 -25.90 15.13
C GLN A 490 5.22 -26.04 16.38
N GLN A 491 6.21 -26.93 16.37
CA GLN A 491 7.20 -27.04 17.45
C GLN A 491 7.97 -25.72 17.59
N ARG A 492 8.49 -25.17 16.48
CA ARG A 492 9.15 -23.85 16.47
C ARG A 492 8.24 -22.75 17.00
N LEU A 493 6.93 -22.80 16.73
CA LEU A 493 5.97 -21.87 17.31
C LEU A 493 5.91 -22.00 18.84
N VAL A 494 5.84 -23.22 19.38
CA VAL A 494 5.83 -23.47 20.84
C VAL A 494 7.10 -22.94 21.50
N ASP A 495 8.25 -23.11 20.84
CA ASP A 495 9.56 -22.67 21.36
C ASP A 495 9.67 -21.14 21.40
N ILE A 496 9.15 -20.46 20.37
CA ILE A 496 9.22 -19.00 20.24
C ILE A 496 8.24 -18.27 21.17
N VAL A 497 7.06 -18.86 21.43
CA VAL A 497 6.05 -18.23 22.28
C VAL A 497 6.58 -18.11 23.72
N ARG A 498 6.63 -16.87 24.20
CA ARG A 498 7.15 -16.51 25.53
C ARG A 498 6.31 -17.17 26.63
N SER A 499 6.94 -17.44 27.77
CA SER A 499 6.26 -17.93 28.97
C SER A 499 5.20 -16.96 29.50
N SER A 500 5.34 -15.65 29.22
CA SER A 500 4.33 -14.63 29.53
C SER A 500 3.00 -14.87 28.82
N ASP A 501 3.03 -15.42 27.60
CA ASP A 501 1.83 -15.64 26.77
C ASP A 501 1.24 -17.04 27.01
N ARG A 502 0.99 -17.39 28.28
CA ARG A 502 0.59 -18.75 28.72
C ARG A 502 -0.55 -19.36 27.90
N ARG A 503 -1.59 -18.56 27.60
CA ARG A 503 -2.76 -18.98 26.81
C ARG A 503 -2.37 -19.41 25.40
N GLU A 504 -1.50 -18.64 24.75
CA GLU A 504 -1.07 -18.92 23.38
C GLU A 504 -0.09 -20.09 23.31
N LYS A 505 0.79 -20.22 24.31
CA LYS A 505 1.69 -21.38 24.44
C LYS A 505 0.92 -22.67 24.65
N SER A 506 -0.11 -22.63 25.51
CA SER A 506 -1.01 -23.77 25.72
C SER A 506 -1.75 -24.17 24.44
N ARG A 507 -2.31 -23.20 23.69
CA ARG A 507 -2.93 -23.46 22.38
C ARG A 507 -1.94 -24.06 21.39
N ALA A 508 -0.73 -23.51 21.31
CA ALA A 508 0.30 -24.01 20.39
C ALA A 508 0.71 -25.46 20.72
N ARG A 509 0.82 -25.82 22.01
CA ARG A 509 1.08 -27.19 22.48
C ARG A 509 -0.06 -28.16 22.16
N LYS A 510 -1.32 -27.74 22.32
CA LYS A 510 -2.49 -28.55 21.95
C LYS A 510 -2.50 -28.87 20.44
N GLU A 511 -2.29 -27.85 19.61
CA GLU A 511 -2.16 -28.04 18.16
C GLU A 511 -0.95 -28.91 17.78
N LEU A 512 0.18 -28.79 18.49
CA LEU A 512 1.33 -29.66 18.26
C LEU A 512 1.00 -31.14 18.55
N LYS A 513 0.33 -31.42 19.68
CA LYS A 513 -0.14 -32.79 20.00
C LYS A 513 -1.08 -33.32 18.91
N ARG A 514 -2.01 -32.48 18.44
CA ARG A 514 -2.91 -32.80 17.32
C ARG A 514 -2.13 -33.15 16.04
N TYR A 515 -1.13 -32.34 15.65
CA TYR A 515 -0.31 -32.62 14.47
C TYR A 515 0.52 -33.90 14.62
N LYS A 516 1.10 -34.17 15.80
CA LYS A 516 1.83 -35.42 16.05
C LYS A 516 0.93 -36.65 15.95
N LYS A 517 -0.27 -36.58 16.53
CA LYS A 517 -1.28 -37.66 16.42
C LYS A 517 -1.66 -37.90 14.96
N LEU A 518 -1.99 -36.84 14.22
CA LEU A 518 -2.33 -36.93 12.80
C LEU A 518 -1.16 -37.50 11.96
N ALA A 519 0.08 -37.14 12.30
CA ALA A 519 1.27 -37.65 11.63
C ALA A 519 1.49 -39.15 11.86
N LYS A 520 1.29 -39.63 13.10
CA LYS A 520 1.34 -41.06 13.44
C LYS A 520 0.24 -41.85 12.73
N GLU A 521 -1.00 -41.36 12.74
CA GLU A 521 -2.15 -41.97 12.04
C GLU A 521 -1.98 -42.07 10.51
N LYS A 522 -1.09 -41.26 9.93
CA LYS A 522 -0.85 -41.21 8.49
C LYS A 522 0.51 -41.78 8.08
N GLY A 523 1.20 -42.48 8.99
CA GLY A 523 2.50 -43.10 8.72
C GLY A 523 3.61 -42.09 8.40
N ALA A 524 3.47 -40.82 8.81
CA ALA A 524 4.43 -39.75 8.52
C ALA A 524 5.51 -39.58 9.59
N LEU A 525 5.33 -40.25 10.73
CA LEU A 525 6.30 -40.37 11.81
C LEU A 525 6.47 -41.86 12.07
N GLU A 526 7.71 -42.34 11.95
CA GLU A 526 8.09 -43.64 12.49
C GLU A 526 7.74 -43.64 13.99
N THR A 527 7.18 -44.74 14.45
CA THR A 527 6.98 -44.96 15.88
C THR A 527 8.35 -45.16 16.50
N GLU A 528 8.98 -44.05 16.91
CA GLU A 528 10.07 -44.06 17.89
C GLU A 528 9.64 -44.77 19.18
#